data_AF-A0A519SAE8-F1
#
_entry.id   AF-A0A519SAE8-F1
#
_cell.length_a   1.000
_cell.length_b   1.000
_cell.length_c   1.000
_cell.angle_alpha   90.00
_cell.angle_beta   90.00
_cell.angle_gamma   90.00
#
_symmetry.space_group_name_H-M   'P 1'
#
loop_
_entity.id
_entity.type
_entity.pdbx_description
1 polymer ?
#
loop_
_entity_poly.entity_id
_entity_poly.type
_entity_poly.pdbx_seq_one_letter_code
_entity_poly.pdbx_strand_id
1 'polypeptide(L)' 'GRAKAYGITVAELPAYYAKRTLLNQIILPDDIANACFAFVGGLLSKSTGNMLNVDGGVAMAFAR' A
#
# COMPACT_ATOMS: atom_id res chain seq x y z
N GLY A 1 16.30 -0.52 14.31
CA GLY A 1 15.08 -0.77 13.52
C GLY A 1 14.26 0.50 13.41
N ARG A 2 13.31 0.58 12.45
CA ARG A 2 12.49 1.77 12.17
C ARG A 2 11.72 2.27 13.41
N ALA A 3 11.14 1.37 14.20
CA ALA A 3 10.41 1.71 15.43
C ALA A 3 11.26 2.53 16.43
N LYS A 4 12.49 2.07 16.72
CA LYS A 4 13.45 2.79 17.59
C LYS A 4 13.78 4.19 17.06
N ALA A 5 13.90 4.36 15.74
CA ALA A 5 14.19 5.65 15.12
C ALA A 5 13.04 6.66 15.24
N TYR A 6 11.80 6.18 15.39
CA TYR A 6 10.62 7.01 15.59
C TYR A 6 10.19 7.13 17.06
N GLY A 7 10.92 6.53 18.00
CA GLY A 7 10.58 6.57 19.43
C GLY A 7 9.30 5.81 19.79
N ILE A 8 8.92 4.80 19.00
CA ILE A 8 7.72 3.99 19.20
C ILE A 8 8.07 2.50 19.35
N THR A 9 7.13 1.72 19.85
CA THR A 9 7.23 0.26 19.89
C THR A 9 7.06 -0.35 18.50
N VAL A 10 7.47 -1.61 18.33
CA VAL A 10 7.29 -2.34 17.06
C VAL A 10 5.80 -2.52 16.73
N ALA A 11 4.96 -2.71 17.74
CA ALA A 11 3.51 -2.87 17.57
C ALA A 11 2.82 -1.58 17.06
N GLU A 12 3.36 -0.40 17.38
CA GLU A 12 2.82 0.89 16.92
C GLU A 12 3.27 1.26 15.50
N LEU A 13 4.30 0.59 14.98
CA LEU A 13 4.91 0.93 13.70
C LEU A 13 3.93 0.89 12.50
N PRO A 14 3.03 -0.10 12.37
CA PRO A 14 2.05 -0.12 11.28
C PRO A 14 1.11 1.09 11.32
N ALA A 15 0.55 1.39 12.50
CA ALA A 15 -0.34 2.54 12.69
C ALA A 15 0.40 3.88 12.47
N TYR A 16 1.67 3.95 12.85
CA TYR A 16 2.51 5.13 12.60
C TYR A 16 2.70 5.41 11.10
N TYR A 17 2.89 4.37 10.29
CA TYR A 17 3.01 4.52 8.83
C TYR A 17 1.65 4.80 8.17
N ALA A 18 0.58 4.14 8.61
CA ALA A 18 -0.78 4.37 8.10
C ALA A 18 -1.16 5.86 8.14
N LYS A 19 -0.86 6.56 9.25
CA LYS A 19 -1.12 8.00 9.45
C LYS A 19 -0.45 8.94 8.46
N ARG A 20 0.47 8.44 7.62
CA ARG A 20 1.18 9.23 6.59
C ARG A 20 0.56 9.12 5.20
N THR A 21 -0.50 8.33 5.08
CA THR A 21 -1.18 8.04 3.82
C THR A 21 -2.56 8.71 3.84
N LEU A 22 -3.13 9.02 2.67
CA LEU A 22 -4.41 9.72 2.60
C LEU A 22 -5.57 8.90 3.19
N LEU A 23 -5.49 7.57 3.13
CA LEU A 23 -6.54 6.67 3.62
C LEU A 23 -6.39 6.29 5.10
N ASN A 24 -5.24 6.58 5.73
CA ASN A 24 -4.95 6.22 7.11
C ASN A 24 -5.11 4.72 7.42
N GLN A 25 -4.88 3.85 6.44
CA GLN A 25 -5.02 2.40 6.57
C GLN A 25 -3.66 1.71 6.70
N ILE A 26 -3.64 0.60 7.43
CA ILE A 26 -2.49 -0.31 7.45
C ILE A 26 -2.60 -1.20 6.21
N ILE A 27 -1.53 -1.28 5.43
CA ILE A 27 -1.45 -2.17 4.27
C ILE A 27 -0.79 -3.49 4.70
N LEU A 28 -1.49 -4.59 4.43
CA LEU A 28 -1.09 -5.95 4.72
C LEU A 28 -0.73 -6.72 3.44
N PRO A 29 -0.03 -7.87 3.56
CA PRO A 29 0.24 -8.74 2.41
C PRO A 29 -1.02 -9.14 1.62
N ASP A 30 -2.16 -9.29 2.31
CA ASP A 30 -3.44 -9.64 1.68
C ASP A 30 -3.94 -8.54 0.73
N ASP A 31 -3.68 -7.26 1.03
CA ASP A 31 -4.04 -6.15 0.16
C ASP A 31 -3.23 -6.20 -1.15
N ILE A 32 -1.95 -6.57 -1.06
CA ILE A 32 -1.09 -6.79 -2.23
C ILE A 32 -1.58 -7.99 -3.04
N ALA A 33 -1.96 -9.08 -2.37
CA ALA A 33 -2.51 -10.26 -3.04
C ALA A 33 -3.81 -9.94 -3.79
N ASN A 34 -4.69 -9.13 -3.21
CA ASN A 34 -5.91 -8.67 -3.88
C ASN A 34 -5.63 -7.86 -5.15
N ALA A 35 -4.62 -6.99 -5.13
CA ALA A 35 -4.19 -6.25 -6.31
C ALA A 35 -3.60 -7.16 -7.40
N CYS A 36 -2.78 -8.14 -7.03
CA CYS A 36 -2.32 -9.17 -7.94
C CYS A 36 -3.50 -9.93 -8.56
N PHE A 37 -4.48 -10.31 -7.74
CA PHE A 37 -5.68 -11.00 -8.20
C PHE A 37 -6.48 -10.17 -9.21
N ALA A 38 -6.62 -8.86 -8.98
CA ALA A 38 -7.27 -7.96 -9.94
C ALA A 38 -6.59 -7.95 -11.32
N PHE A 39 -5.25 -8.05 -11.38
CA PHE A 39 -4.52 -8.16 -12.63
C PHE A 39 -4.72 -9.49 -13.36
N VAL A 40 -4.77 -10.59 -12.63
CA VAL A 40 -4.85 -11.94 -13.23
C VAL A 40 -6.30 -12.45 -13.38
N GLY A 41 -7.28 -11.78 -12.79
CA GLY A 41 -8.69 -12.17 -12.75
C GLY A 41 -9.45 -12.05 -14.09
N GLY A 42 -8.76 -11.79 -15.20
CA GLY A 42 -9.32 -11.79 -16.56
C GLY A 42 -10.07 -10.52 -16.98
N LEU A 43 -10.45 -9.65 -16.04
CA LEU A 43 -11.18 -8.40 -16.34
C LEU A 43 -10.33 -7.36 -17.09
N LEU A 44 -9.00 -7.45 -17.02
CA LEU A 44 -8.07 -6.50 -17.61
C LEU A 44 -7.47 -6.97 -18.96
N SER A 45 -8.18 -7.82 -19.70
CA SER A 45 -7.66 -8.49 -20.92
C SER A 45 -7.21 -7.56 -22.06
N LYS A 46 -7.62 -6.28 -22.03
CA LYS A 46 -7.23 -5.25 -23.01
C LYS A 46 -6.28 -4.19 -22.43
N SER A 47 -5.69 -4.47 -21.26
CA SER A 47 -4.89 -3.51 -20.51
C SER A 47 -3.51 -4.10 -20.19
N THR A 48 -2.45 -3.32 -20.40
CA THR A 48 -1.06 -3.73 -20.12
C THR A 48 -0.20 -2.52 -19.73
N GLY A 49 0.89 -2.75 -19.00
CA GLY A 49 1.80 -1.70 -18.55
C GLY A 49 1.25 -0.79 -17.44
N ASN A 50 0.12 -1.15 -16.83
CA ASN A 50 -0.50 -0.35 -15.78
C ASN A 50 0.23 -0.50 -14.45
N MET A 51 0.17 0.56 -13.65
CA MET A 51 0.52 0.56 -12.25
C MET A 51 -0.75 0.62 -11.40
N LEU A 52 -0.86 -0.25 -10.41
CA LEU A 52 -1.91 -0.19 -9.39
C LEU A 52 -1.25 0.05 -8.03
N ASN A 53 -1.40 1.26 -7.50
CA ASN A 53 -0.88 1.62 -6.19
C ASN A 53 -1.66 0.91 -5.08
N VAL A 54 -0.94 0.29 -4.14
CA VAL A 54 -1.49 -0.30 -2.91
C VAL A 54 -0.69 0.21 -1.73
N ASP A 55 -0.81 1.51 -1.46
CA ASP A 55 0.05 2.23 -0.53
C ASP A 55 -0.73 3.13 0.45
N GLY A 56 -2.06 3.00 0.50
CA GLY A 56 -2.93 3.85 1.33
C GLY A 56 -3.08 5.28 0.80
N GLY A 57 -2.60 5.58 -0.40
CA GLY A 57 -2.66 6.90 -1.00
C GLY A 57 -1.44 7.75 -0.65
N VAL A 58 -0.24 7.31 -1.01
CA VAL A 58 0.97 8.15 -0.91
C VAL A 58 0.96 9.15 -2.06
N ALA A 59 0.55 10.39 -1.80
CA ALA A 59 0.35 11.40 -2.85
C ALA A 59 1.55 11.63 -3.77
N MET A 60 2.77 11.49 -3.24
CA MET A 60 4.01 11.63 -4.01
C MET A 60 4.27 10.46 -4.97
N ALA A 61 3.56 9.34 -4.81
CA ALA A 61 3.67 8.14 -5.64
C ALA A 61 2.56 8.04 -6.70
N PHE A 62 1.69 9.05 -6.81
CA PHE A 62 0.65 9.07 -7.85
C PHE A 62 1.28 9.19 -9.23
N ALA A 63 0.92 8.26 -10.11
CA ALA A 63 1.28 8.32 -11.51
C ALA A 63 0.71 9.61 -12.16
N ARG A 64 1.45 10.16 -13.11
CA ARG A 64 1.08 11.36 -13.88
C ARG A 64 0.95 11.01 -15.35
#